data_AF-A0A0S7XIA8-F1
#
_entry.id   AF-A0A0S7XIA8-F1
#
_cell.length_a   1.000
_cell.length_b   1.000
_cell.length_c   1.000
_cell.angle_alpha   90.00
_cell.angle_beta   90.00
_cell.angle_gamma   90.00
#
_symmetry.space_group_name_H-M   'P 1'
#
loop_
_entity.id
_entity.type
_entity.pdbx_description
1 polymer ?
#
loop_
_entity_poly.entity_id
_entity_poly.type
_entity_poly.pdbx_seq_one_letter_code
_entity_poly.pdbx_strand_id
1 'polypeptide(L)'
;MSIIKDYRQLGEREVDMSSERDKRVIEVTFHSTPEDVNKGWGWRIPYNPERKQDKWTEQELEVQRLVEARTPQTREVWRTKTCAYWAPFNYPNVKVELGRPDTGVEFNRDGAELDIYPYGAITIEEEEPIVAVTVIGSGCSSQAYVVLEAEPLKWKYPRTAVRMRRDGLWGMHVRGDAWAAGIRENWNDAGLSSVRFDIPESRKVIIGGGSHGADPHYCIRLIRLDIKEPL
;
A
#
# COMPACT_ATOMS: atom_id res chain seq x y z
N MET A 1 -15.41 24.94 28.24
CA MET A 1 -14.31 24.24 28.92
C MET A 1 -13.37 23.69 27.86
N SER A 2 -12.21 24.32 27.67
CA SER A 2 -11.21 23.94 26.67
C SER A 2 -10.04 23.29 27.39
N ILE A 3 -9.93 21.95 27.29
CA ILE A 3 -8.74 21.22 27.75
C ILE A 3 -7.80 21.15 26.55
N ILE A 4 -7.10 22.24 26.25
CA ILE A 4 -5.93 22.21 25.39
C ILE A 4 -4.75 22.07 26.34
N LYS A 5 -4.20 20.85 26.45
CA LYS A 5 -2.95 20.63 27.18
C LYS A 5 -1.84 21.40 26.46
N ASP A 6 -1.07 22.15 27.22
CA ASP A 6 0.06 22.92 26.72
C ASP A 6 1.20 21.94 26.36
N TYR A 7 1.30 21.58 25.08
CA TYR A 7 2.29 20.60 24.58
C TYR A 7 3.69 21.21 24.36
N ARG A 8 3.90 22.49 24.69
CA ARG A 8 5.15 23.23 24.42
C ARG A 8 6.34 22.88 25.34
N GLN A 9 6.21 21.91 26.24
CA GLN A 9 7.28 21.52 27.18
C GLN A 9 7.79 20.08 27.04
N LEU A 10 7.70 19.47 25.85
CA LEU A 10 8.50 18.28 25.57
C LEU A 10 9.90 18.71 25.12
N GLY A 11 10.70 19.17 26.10
CA GLY A 11 12.13 19.32 25.91
C GLY A 11 12.77 18.00 25.51
N GLU A 12 13.89 18.07 24.79
CA GLU A 12 14.68 16.94 24.31
C GLU A 12 15.05 16.01 25.48
N ARG A 13 14.20 15.03 25.77
CA ARG A 13 14.61 13.86 26.54
C ARG A 13 15.19 12.88 25.54
N GLU A 14 16.47 12.55 25.70
CA GLU A 14 17.01 11.32 25.14
C GLU A 14 16.07 10.18 25.57
N VAL A 15 15.33 9.64 24.61
CA VAL A 15 14.55 8.43 24.83
C VAL A 15 15.56 7.30 24.76
N ASP A 16 15.99 6.83 25.93
CA ASP A 16 16.72 5.58 26.04
C ASP A 16 15.77 4.43 25.62
N MET A 17 15.81 4.07 24.34
CA MET A 17 15.04 2.97 23.76
C MET A 17 15.42 1.59 24.33
N SER A 18 16.35 1.52 25.29
CA SER A 18 16.70 0.28 25.98
C SER A 18 15.75 -0.07 27.14
N SER A 19 14.77 0.78 27.44
CA SER A 19 13.86 0.54 28.56
C SER A 19 13.01 -0.72 28.34
N GLU A 20 12.90 -1.58 29.36
CA GLU A 20 12.04 -2.77 29.36
C GLU A 20 10.58 -2.47 29.00
N ARG A 21 10.15 -1.23 29.26
CA ARG A 21 8.84 -0.73 28.86
C ARG A 21 8.70 -0.67 27.34
N ASP A 22 9.67 -0.13 26.62
CA ASP A 22 9.60 0.05 25.17
C ASP A 22 9.64 -1.31 24.47
N LYS A 23 10.47 -2.25 24.97
CA LYS A 23 10.46 -3.65 24.51
C LYS A 23 9.08 -4.28 24.68
N ARG A 24 8.46 -4.12 25.86
CA ARG A 24 7.12 -4.67 26.12
C ARG A 24 6.03 -4.01 25.28
N VAL A 25 6.14 -2.70 25.01
CA VAL A 25 5.22 -2.02 24.07
C VAL A 25 5.38 -2.61 22.68
N ILE A 26 6.61 -2.81 22.20
CA ILE A 26 6.85 -3.39 20.88
C ILE A 26 6.30 -4.81 20.81
N GLU A 27 6.61 -5.66 21.80
CA GLU A 27 6.15 -7.06 21.88
C GLU A 27 4.63 -7.19 21.95
N VAL A 28 3.95 -6.31 22.71
CA VAL A 28 2.48 -6.34 22.83
C VAL A 28 1.80 -5.72 21.60
N THR A 29 2.40 -4.70 21.00
CA THR A 29 1.77 -3.93 19.90
C THR A 29 1.99 -4.61 18.55
N PHE A 30 3.15 -5.23 18.35
CA PHE A 30 3.51 -5.87 17.10
C PHE A 30 3.53 -7.38 17.30
N HIS A 31 2.68 -8.09 16.56
CA HIS A 31 2.63 -9.56 16.56
C HIS A 31 3.92 -10.25 16.07
N SER A 32 4.88 -9.45 15.64
CA SER A 32 6.20 -9.88 15.24
C SER A 32 7.17 -8.71 15.48
N THR A 33 8.10 -8.87 16.42
CA THR A 33 9.16 -7.89 16.73
C THR A 33 10.32 -8.12 15.76
N PRO A 34 10.85 -7.10 15.07
CA PRO A 34 12.02 -7.29 14.23
C PRO A 34 13.21 -7.71 15.09
N GLU A 35 14.11 -8.50 14.52
CA GLU A 35 15.44 -8.70 15.12
C GLU A 35 16.20 -7.36 15.25
N ASP A 36 15.91 -6.40 14.37
CA ASP A 36 16.46 -5.04 14.41
C ASP A 36 15.39 -4.02 13.99
N VAL A 37 14.92 -3.20 14.93
CA VAL A 37 13.93 -2.13 14.69
C VAL A 37 14.44 -1.04 13.74
N ASN A 38 15.75 -0.95 13.54
CA ASN A 38 16.39 0.02 12.64
C ASN A 38 16.59 -0.54 11.24
N LYS A 39 16.50 -1.87 11.05
CA LYS A 39 16.40 -2.44 9.72
C LYS A 39 14.96 -2.34 9.29
N GLY A 40 14.74 -1.71 8.14
CA GLY A 40 13.46 -1.81 7.45
C GLY A 40 13.10 -3.30 7.36
N TRP A 41 12.06 -3.70 8.09
CA TRP A 41 11.36 -4.96 7.83
C TRP A 41 11.22 -5.07 6.32
N GLY A 42 11.53 -6.21 5.68
CA GLY A 42 11.66 -6.41 4.23
C GLY A 42 10.51 -5.98 3.30
N TRP A 43 9.57 -5.20 3.82
CA TRP A 43 8.67 -4.26 3.19
C TRP A 43 9.42 -3.04 2.64
N ARG A 44 8.91 -2.48 1.55
CA ARG A 44 9.45 -1.27 0.93
C ARG A 44 8.89 -0.03 1.63
N ILE A 45 9.03 0.00 2.96
CA ILE A 45 8.33 0.98 3.80
C ILE A 45 8.76 2.39 3.37
N PRO A 46 7.87 3.17 2.76
CA PRO A 46 8.20 4.55 2.46
C PRO A 46 8.29 5.29 3.80
N TYR A 47 9.42 5.95 4.04
CA TYR A 47 9.66 6.75 5.23
C TYR A 47 9.86 8.21 4.81
N ASN A 48 9.49 9.14 5.69
CA ASN A 48 9.77 10.55 5.45
C ASN A 48 11.30 10.74 5.52
N PRO A 49 11.98 11.10 4.42
CA PRO A 49 13.43 11.22 4.40
C PRO A 49 13.96 12.37 5.28
N GLU A 50 13.11 13.33 5.62
CA GLU A 50 13.46 14.47 6.47
C GLU A 50 13.22 14.19 7.96
N ARG A 51 12.54 13.08 8.30
CA ARG A 51 12.20 12.73 9.67
C ARG A 51 13.45 12.32 10.44
N LYS A 52 13.74 13.06 11.51
CA LYS A 52 14.66 12.60 12.56
C LYS A 52 13.87 11.87 13.63
N GLN A 53 14.47 10.82 14.19
CA GLN A 53 13.87 10.10 15.31
C GLN A 53 13.53 11.10 16.44
N ASP A 54 12.34 10.94 17.03
CA ASP A 54 11.79 11.77 18.11
C ASP A 54 11.60 13.27 17.83
N LYS A 55 11.81 13.75 16.59
CA LYS A 55 11.59 15.14 16.22
C LYS A 55 10.50 15.28 15.17
N TRP A 56 9.52 16.14 15.45
CA TRP A 56 8.53 16.58 14.47
C TRP A 56 9.18 17.51 13.45
N THR A 57 8.89 17.33 12.17
CA THR A 57 9.24 18.30 11.13
C THR A 57 8.30 19.50 11.21
N GLU A 58 8.72 20.62 10.61
CA GLU A 58 7.84 21.79 10.50
C GLU A 58 6.55 21.48 9.75
N GLN A 59 6.57 20.57 8.78
CA GLN A 59 5.36 20.17 8.05
C GLN A 59 4.39 19.40 8.96
N GLU A 60 4.91 18.52 9.81
CA GLU A 60 4.11 17.71 10.75
C GLU A 60 3.43 18.54 11.84
N LEU A 61 3.99 19.71 12.16
CA LEU A 61 3.43 20.66 13.11
C LEU A 61 2.36 21.59 12.49
N GLU A 62 2.13 21.52 11.18
CA GLU A 62 1.23 22.45 10.49
C GLU A 62 -0.18 22.45 11.08
N VAL A 63 -0.73 21.26 11.40
CA VAL A 63 -2.08 21.18 12.00
C VAL A 63 -2.15 21.94 13.31
N GLN A 64 -1.14 21.77 14.18
CA GLN A 64 -1.11 22.47 15.47
C GLN A 64 -1.03 23.98 15.25
N ARG A 65 -0.15 24.44 14.34
CA ARG A 65 -0.04 25.86 13.99
C ARG A 65 -1.35 26.43 13.45
N LEU A 66 -2.03 25.74 12.53
CA LEU A 66 -3.29 26.19 11.95
C LEU A 66 -4.41 26.28 13.00
N VAL A 67 -4.46 25.32 13.93
CA VAL A 67 -5.43 25.33 15.04
C VAL A 67 -5.15 26.47 16.01
N GLU A 68 -3.89 26.67 16.42
CA GLU A 68 -3.47 27.76 17.31
C GLU A 68 -3.77 29.14 16.70
N ALA A 69 -3.46 29.32 15.41
CA ALA A 69 -3.70 30.55 14.68
C ALA A 69 -5.16 30.74 14.23
N ARG A 70 -6.02 29.72 14.39
CA ARG A 70 -7.39 29.66 13.86
C ARG A 70 -7.46 29.99 12.36
N THR A 71 -6.47 29.53 11.60
CA THR A 71 -6.35 29.83 10.18
C THR A 71 -7.47 29.14 9.39
N PRO A 72 -8.32 29.88 8.66
CA PRO A 72 -9.29 29.28 7.76
C PRO A 72 -8.59 28.47 6.66
N GLN A 73 -9.13 27.30 6.32
CA GLN A 73 -8.60 26.48 5.23
C GLN A 73 -9.41 26.71 3.95
N THR A 74 -8.74 26.59 2.81
CA THR A 74 -9.37 26.64 1.50
C THR A 74 -9.62 25.22 0.99
N ARG A 75 -10.73 25.03 0.27
CA ARG A 75 -10.97 23.80 -0.47
C ARG A 75 -10.17 23.83 -1.76
N GLU A 76 -9.50 22.73 -2.03
CA GLU A 76 -8.86 22.50 -3.32
C GLU A 76 -9.80 21.74 -4.26
N VAL A 77 -9.80 22.08 -5.55
CA VAL A 77 -10.63 21.47 -6.58
C VAL A 77 -9.74 21.13 -7.77
N TRP A 78 -9.89 19.91 -8.31
CA TRP A 78 -9.09 19.40 -9.42
C TRP A 78 -9.94 18.50 -10.34
N ARG A 79 -9.37 18.15 -11.49
CA ARG A 79 -9.88 17.10 -12.38
C ARG A 79 -9.04 15.84 -12.23
N THR A 80 -9.58 14.75 -12.76
CA THR A 80 -8.93 13.46 -12.70
C THR A 80 -8.86 12.86 -14.10
N LYS A 81 -7.67 12.43 -14.50
CA LYS A 81 -7.43 11.62 -15.69
C LYS A 81 -7.15 10.19 -15.24
N THR A 82 -7.89 9.23 -15.79
CA THR A 82 -7.67 7.82 -15.47
C THR A 82 -6.74 7.18 -16.51
N CYS A 83 -5.60 6.65 -16.05
CA CYS A 83 -4.68 5.85 -16.84
C CYS A 83 -4.91 4.36 -16.56
N ALA A 84 -4.92 3.51 -17.60
CA ALA A 84 -5.16 2.07 -17.47
C ALA A 84 -3.94 1.27 -17.95
N TYR A 85 -3.42 0.44 -17.05
CA TYR A 85 -2.27 -0.44 -17.26
C TYR A 85 -2.75 -1.89 -17.33
N TRP A 86 -2.60 -2.53 -18.48
CA TRP A 86 -3.01 -3.92 -18.69
C TRP A 86 -1.81 -4.86 -18.56
N ALA A 87 -2.04 -6.07 -18.07
CA ALA A 87 -1.04 -7.15 -18.16
C ALA A 87 -0.59 -7.33 -19.63
N PRO A 88 0.70 -7.58 -19.90
CA PRO A 88 1.76 -7.95 -18.97
C PRO A 88 2.49 -6.74 -18.33
N PHE A 89 1.89 -5.55 -18.36
CA PHE A 89 2.42 -4.33 -17.74
C PHE A 89 3.76 -3.84 -18.34
N ASN A 90 3.93 -4.02 -19.65
CA ASN A 90 5.11 -3.55 -20.37
C ASN A 90 5.01 -2.06 -20.72
N TYR A 91 5.18 -1.20 -19.72
CA TYR A 91 5.19 0.26 -19.87
C TYR A 91 6.52 0.83 -19.36
N PRO A 92 7.04 1.93 -19.93
CA PRO A 92 8.34 2.49 -19.54
C PRO A 92 8.46 2.87 -18.05
N ASN A 93 7.32 3.18 -17.42
CA ASN A 93 7.21 3.62 -16.04
C ASN A 93 6.72 2.53 -15.08
N VAL A 94 6.71 1.27 -15.53
CA VAL A 94 6.24 0.12 -14.74
C VAL A 94 7.35 -0.89 -14.55
N LYS A 95 7.54 -1.34 -13.31
CA LYS A 95 8.43 -2.44 -12.94
C LYS A 95 7.61 -3.57 -12.35
N VAL A 96 7.71 -4.76 -12.93
CA VAL A 96 7.07 -5.98 -12.41
C VAL A 96 8.10 -6.88 -11.76
N GLU A 97 7.82 -7.31 -10.54
CA GLU A 97 8.58 -8.29 -9.78
C GLU A 97 7.64 -9.44 -9.46
N LEU A 98 7.77 -10.56 -10.18
CA LEU A 98 6.89 -11.71 -10.01
C LEU A 98 7.05 -12.34 -8.62
N GLY A 99 8.30 -12.45 -8.14
CA GLY A 99 8.64 -12.89 -6.80
C GLY A 99 9.66 -14.02 -6.79
N ARG A 100 9.57 -14.93 -5.82
CA ARG A 100 10.58 -15.98 -5.66
C ARG A 100 10.46 -17.01 -6.79
N PRO A 101 11.57 -17.61 -7.25
CA PRO A 101 11.50 -18.69 -8.22
C PRO A 101 10.80 -19.92 -7.63
N ASP A 102 10.23 -20.75 -8.49
CA ASP A 102 9.60 -22.04 -8.15
C ASP A 102 8.40 -21.98 -7.18
N THR A 103 7.82 -20.79 -6.97
CA THR A 103 6.60 -20.63 -6.18
C THR A 103 5.32 -20.70 -7.01
N GLY A 104 5.41 -20.75 -8.34
CA GLY A 104 4.25 -20.74 -9.24
C GLY A 104 3.94 -19.37 -9.87
N VAL A 105 4.82 -18.39 -9.65
CA VAL A 105 4.71 -17.06 -10.25
C VAL A 105 5.09 -17.04 -11.73
N GLU A 106 4.30 -16.35 -12.53
CA GLU A 106 4.43 -16.33 -13.98
C GLU A 106 3.62 -15.20 -14.63
N PHE A 107 3.91 -14.94 -15.91
CA PHE A 107 2.93 -14.32 -16.79
C PHE A 107 2.15 -15.44 -17.49
N ASN A 108 0.83 -15.44 -17.36
CA ASN A 108 -0.03 -16.43 -18.00
C ASN A 108 -1.14 -15.74 -18.81
N ARG A 109 -2.10 -16.53 -19.32
CA ARG A 109 -3.19 -16.01 -20.16
C ARG A 109 -4.17 -15.12 -19.40
N ASP A 110 -4.16 -15.21 -18.07
CA ASP A 110 -5.01 -14.42 -17.22
C ASP A 110 -4.36 -13.08 -16.87
N GLY A 111 -3.05 -13.06 -16.59
CA GLY A 111 -2.35 -11.83 -16.24
C GLY A 111 -0.95 -12.07 -15.68
N ALA A 112 -0.56 -11.24 -14.71
CA ALA A 112 0.66 -11.40 -13.95
C ALA A 112 0.36 -12.06 -12.60
N GLU A 113 0.78 -13.30 -12.43
CA GLU A 113 0.69 -14.11 -11.21
C GLU A 113 1.82 -13.70 -10.26
N LEU A 114 1.49 -13.00 -9.18
CA LEU A 114 2.49 -12.50 -8.22
C LEU A 114 2.63 -13.40 -7.00
N ASP A 115 3.86 -13.54 -6.49
CA ASP A 115 4.16 -14.11 -5.17
C ASP A 115 3.47 -13.29 -4.08
N ILE A 116 3.38 -13.87 -2.88
CA ILE A 116 2.92 -13.13 -1.72
C ILE A 116 3.77 -11.87 -1.53
N TYR A 117 3.12 -10.73 -1.37
CA TYR A 117 3.79 -9.50 -0.97
C TYR A 117 4.61 -9.75 0.32
N PRO A 118 5.87 -9.26 0.45
CA PRO A 118 6.58 -8.30 -0.41
C PRO A 118 7.37 -8.90 -1.58
N TYR A 119 7.35 -10.23 -1.75
CA TYR A 119 8.19 -10.89 -2.76
C TYR A 119 7.70 -10.56 -4.18
N GLY A 120 6.38 -10.57 -4.41
CA GLY A 120 5.76 -10.17 -5.66
C GLY A 120 5.14 -8.77 -5.59
N ALA A 121 5.44 -7.90 -6.55
CA ALA A 121 4.87 -6.56 -6.65
C ALA A 121 4.95 -5.94 -8.05
N ILE A 122 4.05 -5.02 -8.35
CA ILE A 122 4.09 -4.11 -9.49
C ILE A 122 4.29 -2.69 -8.98
N THR A 123 5.34 -2.02 -9.43
CA THR A 123 5.64 -0.62 -9.12
C THR A 123 5.30 0.24 -10.32
N ILE A 124 4.55 1.32 -10.11
CA ILE A 124 4.23 2.32 -11.15
C ILE A 124 4.63 3.70 -10.65
N GLU A 125 5.33 4.46 -11.49
CA GLU A 125 5.74 5.84 -11.23
C GLU A 125 5.11 6.77 -12.26
N GLU A 126 4.46 7.84 -11.82
CA GLU A 126 3.85 8.84 -12.70
C GLU A 126 4.55 10.18 -12.55
N GLU A 127 4.54 11.01 -13.59
CA GLU A 127 5.08 12.36 -13.46
C GLU A 127 4.15 13.23 -12.60
N GLU A 128 2.85 13.15 -12.90
CA GLU A 128 1.76 13.83 -12.21
C GLU A 128 1.26 13.06 -10.97
N PRO A 129 0.60 13.73 -10.01
CA PRO A 129 0.20 13.10 -8.76
C PRO A 129 -0.89 12.03 -8.93
N ILE A 130 -0.59 10.82 -8.47
CA ILE A 130 -1.56 9.73 -8.31
C ILE A 130 -2.39 10.00 -7.05
N VAL A 131 -3.72 9.92 -7.17
CA VAL A 131 -4.66 10.14 -6.06
C VAL A 131 -5.58 8.95 -5.79
N ALA A 132 -5.64 7.99 -6.72
CA ALA A 132 -6.26 6.69 -6.43
C ALA A 132 -5.70 5.57 -7.30
N VAL A 133 -5.80 4.35 -6.78
CA VAL A 133 -5.38 3.12 -7.45
C VAL A 133 -6.52 2.12 -7.42
N THR A 134 -6.89 1.59 -8.58
CA THR A 134 -7.84 0.47 -8.70
C THR A 134 -7.09 -0.75 -9.23
N VAL A 135 -7.19 -1.87 -8.53
CA VAL A 135 -6.57 -3.15 -8.91
C VAL A 135 -7.69 -4.12 -9.27
N ILE A 136 -7.57 -4.76 -10.43
CA ILE A 136 -8.53 -5.75 -10.93
C ILE A 136 -7.76 -7.02 -11.27
N GLY A 137 -8.21 -8.14 -10.69
CA GLY A 137 -7.55 -9.42 -10.81
C GLY A 137 -8.34 -10.52 -10.11
N SER A 138 -7.69 -11.62 -9.79
CA SER A 138 -8.30 -12.75 -9.09
C SER A 138 -7.26 -13.48 -8.25
N GLY A 139 -7.70 -14.07 -7.14
CA GLY A 139 -6.86 -14.98 -6.37
C GLY A 139 -6.83 -16.37 -6.98
N CYS A 140 -5.88 -17.19 -6.52
CA CYS A 140 -5.85 -18.62 -6.82
C CYS A 140 -6.73 -19.42 -5.87
N SER A 141 -7.12 -18.79 -4.75
CA SER A 141 -8.08 -19.28 -3.77
C SER A 141 -9.14 -18.21 -3.48
N SER A 142 -10.35 -18.65 -3.11
CA SER A 142 -11.39 -17.77 -2.56
C SER A 142 -10.92 -17.21 -1.22
N GLN A 143 -10.93 -15.87 -1.04
CA GLN A 143 -10.26 -15.08 0.02
C GLN A 143 -8.91 -14.49 -0.41
N ALA A 144 -8.95 -13.70 -1.47
CA ALA A 144 -7.82 -12.91 -1.93
C ALA A 144 -7.66 -11.60 -1.14
N TYR A 145 -6.48 -11.01 -1.25
CA TYR A 145 -6.18 -9.68 -0.77
C TYR A 145 -5.26 -8.93 -1.72
N VAL A 146 -5.32 -7.61 -1.65
CA VAL A 146 -4.41 -6.69 -2.35
C VAL A 146 -3.81 -5.73 -1.31
N VAL A 147 -2.52 -5.47 -1.47
CA VAL A 147 -1.75 -4.50 -0.68
C VAL A 147 -1.35 -3.35 -1.59
N LEU A 148 -1.50 -2.12 -1.11
CA LEU A 148 -1.01 -0.92 -1.76
C LEU A 148 -0.07 -0.17 -0.81
N GLU A 149 1.10 0.16 -1.31
CA GLU A 149 1.99 1.16 -0.72
C GLU A 149 2.17 2.34 -1.68
N ALA A 150 2.40 3.53 -1.13
CA ALA A 150 2.68 4.71 -1.95
C ALA A 150 3.61 5.70 -1.23
N GLU A 151 4.41 6.41 -2.02
CA GLU A 151 5.28 7.50 -1.56
C GLU A 151 4.52 8.83 -1.75
N PRO A 152 4.01 9.46 -0.67
CA PRO A 152 3.30 10.74 -0.78
C PRO A 152 4.26 11.85 -1.21
N LEU A 153 3.78 12.78 -2.03
CA LEU A 153 4.50 13.98 -2.44
C LEU A 153 4.77 14.92 -1.27
N LYS A 154 3.88 14.92 -0.26
CA LYS A 154 3.98 15.77 0.93
C LYS A 154 3.88 14.91 2.19
N TRP A 155 4.92 14.94 3.02
CA TRP A 155 4.97 14.24 4.30
C TRP A 155 4.41 15.11 5.44
N LYS A 156 3.18 15.60 5.23
CA LYS A 156 2.53 16.57 6.12
C LYS A 156 2.18 16.03 7.51
N TYR A 157 2.12 14.70 7.69
CA TYR A 157 1.73 14.07 8.94
C TYR A 157 2.78 13.07 9.47
N PRO A 158 2.84 12.87 10.80
CA PRO A 158 3.66 11.88 11.49
C PRO A 158 3.73 10.47 10.89
N ARG A 159 2.67 10.10 10.15
CA ARG A 159 2.36 8.77 9.65
C ARG A 159 1.73 8.88 8.26
N THR A 160 2.39 9.63 7.37
CA THR A 160 1.87 9.87 6.01
C THR A 160 2.15 8.71 5.05
N ALA A 161 3.04 7.78 5.43
CA ALA A 161 3.32 6.59 4.64
C ALA A 161 2.02 5.88 4.28
N VAL A 162 1.77 5.69 2.99
CA VAL A 162 0.57 4.99 2.53
C VAL A 162 0.87 3.50 2.59
N ARG A 163 0.11 2.79 3.43
CA ARG A 163 0.08 1.33 3.47
C ARG A 163 -1.33 0.88 3.73
N MET A 164 -1.96 0.35 2.70
CA MET A 164 -3.35 -0.08 2.73
C MET A 164 -3.42 -1.55 2.31
N ARG A 165 -4.37 -2.27 2.89
CA ARG A 165 -4.67 -3.65 2.55
C ARG A 165 -6.17 -3.81 2.47
N ARG A 166 -6.63 -4.54 1.45
CA ARG A 166 -8.01 -4.96 1.33
C ARG A 166 -8.05 -6.48 1.27
N ASP A 167 -8.70 -7.06 2.26
CA ASP A 167 -8.95 -8.50 2.36
C ASP A 167 -10.35 -8.86 1.86
N GLY A 168 -10.60 -10.17 1.77
CA GLY A 168 -11.91 -10.72 1.46
C GLY A 168 -12.33 -10.45 0.00
N LEU A 169 -11.37 -10.30 -0.90
CA LEU A 169 -11.65 -10.19 -2.32
C LEU A 169 -12.13 -11.55 -2.85
N TRP A 170 -13.30 -11.53 -3.49
CA TRP A 170 -13.96 -12.70 -4.03
C TRP A 170 -13.89 -12.66 -5.56
N GLY A 171 -13.40 -13.76 -6.14
CA GLY A 171 -13.01 -13.86 -7.54
C GLY A 171 -11.75 -14.70 -7.65
N MET A 172 -11.93 -15.95 -8.08
CA MET A 172 -10.87 -16.94 -8.25
C MET A 172 -10.66 -17.18 -9.74
N HIS A 173 -9.43 -17.26 -10.22
CA HIS A 173 -9.24 -17.83 -11.56
C HIS A 173 -9.39 -19.34 -11.50
N VAL A 174 -9.86 -19.96 -12.59
CA VAL A 174 -9.96 -21.41 -12.65
C VAL A 174 -8.56 -21.96 -12.93
N ARG A 175 -7.96 -22.61 -11.93
CA ARG A 175 -6.66 -23.28 -12.10
C ARG A 175 -6.68 -24.25 -13.29
N GLY A 176 -5.53 -24.42 -13.93
CA GLY A 176 -5.41 -25.27 -15.13
C GLY A 176 -5.82 -26.73 -14.89
N ASP A 177 -5.56 -27.28 -13.71
CA ASP A 177 -5.98 -28.63 -13.31
C ASP A 177 -7.48 -28.74 -13.09
N ALA A 178 -8.09 -27.76 -12.41
CA ALA A 178 -9.54 -27.67 -12.26
C ALA A 178 -10.23 -27.51 -13.62
N TRP A 179 -9.67 -26.70 -14.52
CA TRP A 179 -10.15 -26.55 -15.88
C TRP A 179 -10.09 -27.86 -16.65
N ALA A 180 -8.98 -28.59 -16.57
CA ALA A 180 -8.83 -29.91 -17.19
C ALA A 180 -9.85 -30.93 -16.64
N ALA A 181 -10.23 -30.80 -15.36
CA ALA A 181 -11.25 -31.62 -14.71
C ALA A 181 -12.70 -31.22 -15.05
N GLY A 182 -12.91 -30.20 -15.91
CA GLY A 182 -14.24 -29.80 -16.37
C GLY A 182 -14.83 -28.59 -15.65
N ILE A 183 -14.13 -28.00 -14.67
CA ILE A 183 -14.54 -26.73 -14.07
C ILE A 183 -14.40 -25.62 -15.11
N ARG A 184 -15.36 -24.69 -15.12
CA ARG A 184 -15.42 -23.56 -16.04
C ARG A 184 -15.68 -22.28 -15.26
N GLU A 185 -15.69 -21.16 -15.97
CA GLU A 185 -15.93 -19.82 -15.40
C GLU A 185 -17.33 -19.65 -14.78
N ASN A 186 -18.26 -20.58 -15.01
CA ASN A 186 -19.57 -20.60 -14.38
C ASN A 186 -19.55 -21.21 -12.95
N TRP A 187 -18.38 -21.59 -12.43
CA TRP A 187 -18.24 -22.01 -11.04
C TRP A 187 -18.50 -20.84 -10.09
N ASN A 188 -19.13 -21.11 -8.94
CA ASN A 188 -19.59 -20.07 -8.02
C ASN A 188 -18.49 -19.12 -7.53
N ASP A 189 -17.25 -19.60 -7.43
CA ASP A 189 -16.11 -18.78 -6.97
C ASP A 189 -15.27 -18.21 -8.12
N ALA A 190 -15.53 -18.64 -9.36
CA ALA A 190 -14.78 -18.17 -10.51
C ALA A 190 -15.13 -16.72 -10.85
N GLY A 191 -14.13 -15.89 -11.12
CA GLY A 191 -14.37 -14.53 -11.57
C GLY A 191 -13.26 -13.53 -11.20
N LEU A 192 -13.56 -12.27 -11.50
CA LEU A 192 -12.71 -11.13 -11.15
C LEU A 192 -13.15 -10.51 -9.83
N SER A 193 -12.17 -9.99 -9.11
CA SER A 193 -12.35 -9.11 -7.97
C SER A 193 -11.73 -7.74 -8.28
N SER A 194 -12.18 -6.72 -7.57
CA SER A 194 -11.64 -5.37 -7.69
C SER A 194 -11.57 -4.68 -6.34
N VAL A 195 -10.52 -3.89 -6.16
CA VAL A 195 -10.37 -2.97 -5.05
C VAL A 195 -9.95 -1.61 -5.56
N ARG A 196 -10.47 -0.57 -4.92
CA ARG A 196 -10.00 0.81 -5.07
C ARG A 196 -9.44 1.33 -3.75
N PHE A 197 -8.32 2.04 -3.85
CA PHE A 197 -7.71 2.80 -2.76
C PHE A 197 -7.64 4.27 -3.16
N ASP A 198 -8.23 5.15 -2.37
CA ASP A 198 -8.02 6.59 -2.49
C ASP A 198 -6.84 6.98 -1.57
N ILE A 199 -5.85 7.68 -2.12
CA ILE A 199 -4.58 7.97 -1.46
C ILE A 199 -4.27 9.47 -1.50
N PRO A 200 -3.44 9.98 -0.57
CA PRO A 200 -2.80 11.29 -0.76
C PRO A 200 -2.06 11.33 -2.09
N GLU A 201 -1.83 12.53 -2.61
CA GLU A 201 -0.99 12.74 -3.79
C GLU A 201 0.34 11.99 -3.65
N SER A 202 0.58 11.04 -4.55
CA SER A 202 1.76 10.20 -4.57
C SER A 202 2.37 10.17 -5.96
N ARG A 203 3.70 10.07 -6.03
CA ARG A 203 4.40 9.90 -7.31
C ARG A 203 4.49 8.44 -7.74
N LYS A 204 4.53 7.56 -6.74
CA LYS A 204 4.90 6.15 -6.90
C LYS A 204 3.97 5.30 -6.07
N VAL A 205 3.51 4.22 -6.68
CA VAL A 205 2.68 3.21 -6.03
C VAL A 205 3.29 1.83 -6.22
N ILE A 206 3.18 1.00 -5.20
CA ILE A 206 3.64 -0.40 -5.19
C ILE A 206 2.44 -1.25 -4.84
N ILE A 207 2.10 -2.17 -5.73
CA ILE A 207 0.90 -3.00 -5.66
C ILE A 207 1.34 -4.45 -5.54
N GLY A 208 0.86 -5.14 -4.52
CA GLY A 208 0.99 -6.58 -4.43
C GLY A 208 -0.33 -7.24 -4.06
N GLY A 209 -0.32 -8.55 -3.95
CA GLY A 209 -1.50 -9.29 -3.56
C GLY A 209 -1.16 -10.67 -3.03
N GLY A 210 -2.20 -11.44 -2.80
CA GLY A 210 -2.13 -12.86 -2.54
C GLY A 210 -3.52 -13.43 -2.27
N SER A 211 -3.57 -14.70 -1.89
CA SER A 211 -4.77 -15.33 -1.35
C SER A 211 -4.47 -16.20 -0.13
N HIS A 212 -5.51 -16.43 0.68
CA HIS A 212 -5.44 -17.39 1.77
C HIS A 212 -5.76 -18.79 1.23
N GLY A 213 -4.86 -19.75 1.43
CA GLY A 213 -5.09 -21.14 1.01
C GLY A 213 -3.81 -21.87 0.62
N ALA A 214 -3.99 -22.97 -0.13
CA ALA A 214 -2.90 -23.80 -0.64
C ALA A 214 -2.12 -23.13 -1.77
N ASP A 215 -2.74 -22.16 -2.45
CA ASP A 215 -2.15 -21.37 -3.53
C ASP A 215 -2.27 -19.88 -3.15
N PRO A 216 -1.17 -19.23 -2.75
CA PRO A 216 -1.24 -17.93 -2.10
C PRO A 216 -1.09 -16.77 -3.08
N HIS A 217 -1.13 -17.00 -4.39
CA HIS A 217 -0.90 -15.96 -5.40
C HIS A 217 -2.13 -15.12 -5.70
N TYR A 218 -1.88 -13.96 -6.31
CA TYR A 218 -2.91 -13.12 -6.88
C TYR A 218 -2.50 -12.72 -8.30
N CYS A 219 -3.38 -13.00 -9.25
CA CYS A 219 -3.17 -12.71 -10.66
C CYS A 219 -3.75 -11.33 -11.01
N ILE A 220 -2.88 -10.35 -11.26
CA ILE A 220 -3.30 -8.98 -11.61
C ILE A 220 -3.45 -8.88 -13.13
N ARG A 221 -4.61 -8.37 -13.59
CA ARG A 221 -4.93 -8.22 -15.02
C ARG A 221 -4.93 -6.77 -15.47
N LEU A 222 -5.39 -5.87 -14.59
CA LEU A 222 -5.57 -4.46 -14.90
C LEU A 222 -5.36 -3.61 -13.64
N ILE A 223 -4.59 -2.53 -13.79
CA ILE A 223 -4.42 -1.48 -12.80
C ILE A 223 -4.91 -0.17 -13.41
N ARG A 224 -5.72 0.61 -12.69
CA ARG A 224 -6.10 1.96 -13.07
C ARG A 224 -5.57 2.96 -12.06
N LEU A 225 -4.94 4.01 -12.55
CA LEU A 225 -4.49 5.13 -11.75
C LEU A 225 -5.36 6.34 -12.05
N ASP A 226 -5.84 6.99 -11.01
CA ASP A 226 -6.45 8.31 -11.13
C ASP A 226 -5.38 9.36 -10.86
N ILE A 227 -5.10 10.16 -11.88
CA ILE A 227 -4.08 11.19 -11.89
C ILE A 227 -4.73 12.56 -11.72
N LYS A 228 -4.22 13.35 -10.78
CA LYS A 228 -4.70 14.69 -10.49
C LYS A 228 -4.21 15.66 -11.56
N GLU A 229 -5.16 16.38 -12.17
CA GLU A 229 -4.91 17.46 -13.12
C GLU A 229 -5.41 18.79 -12.56
N PRO A 230 -4.63 19.89 -12.71
CA PRO A 230 -5.13 21.23 -12.38
C PRO A 230 -6.34 21.59 -13.25
N LEU A 231 -7.26 22.40 -12.69
CA LEU A 231 -8.46 22.88 -13.39
C LEU A 231 -8.17 23.93 -14.46
#